data_AF-A0A7W5YD66-F1
#
_entry.id   AF-A0A7W5YD66-F1
#
_cell.length_a   1.000
_cell.length_b   1.000
_cell.length_c   1.000
_cell.angle_alpha   90.00
_cell.angle_beta   90.00
_cell.angle_gamma   90.00
#
_symmetry.space_group_name_H-M   'P 1'
#
loop_
_entity.id
_entity.type
_entity.pdbx_description
1 polymer ?
#
loop_
_entity_poly.entity_id
_entity_poly.type
_entity_poly.pdbx_seq_one_letter_code
_entity_poly.pdbx_strand_id
1 'polypeptide(L)'
;MSIIPAYSISKAAAFSLTQAQRMLLADQGVTVHAVLADSTDTDMDRDYDIPKASRESVARAIVDGVKNEEEDIFPDSMSQTLAAGWRDSPAKVLERVFTSAPAVELAKS
;
A
#
# COMPACT_ATOMS: atom_id res chain seq x y z
N MET A 1 -2.71 -9.84 -13.75
CA MET A 1 -3.91 -8.98 -13.60
C MET A 1 -3.56 -7.54 -14.00
N SER A 2 -3.65 -7.22 -15.28
CA SER A 2 -3.72 -5.86 -15.82
C SER A 2 -4.51 -6.07 -17.11
N ILE A 3 -5.61 -5.40 -17.42
CA ILE A 3 -5.65 -3.96 -17.70
C ILE A 3 -7.13 -3.54 -17.51
N ILE A 4 -7.50 -3.04 -16.34
CA ILE A 4 -8.59 -2.05 -16.25
C ILE A 4 -7.86 -0.75 -15.91
N PRO A 5 -7.50 0.08 -16.92
CA PRO A 5 -6.67 1.26 -16.70
C PRO A 5 -7.24 2.15 -15.60
N ALA A 6 -8.56 2.32 -15.58
CA ALA A 6 -9.26 3.09 -14.56
C ALA A 6 -9.06 2.51 -13.14
N TYR A 7 -9.10 1.19 -12.98
CA TYR A 7 -8.85 0.54 -11.70
C TYR A 7 -7.41 0.78 -11.22
N SER A 8 -6.43 0.53 -12.10
CA SER A 8 -5.01 0.75 -11.78
C SER A 8 -4.71 2.21 -11.46
N ILE A 9 -5.26 3.17 -12.22
CA ILE A 9 -5.16 4.60 -11.94
C ILE A 9 -5.76 4.92 -10.56
N SER A 10 -6.96 4.39 -10.26
CA SER A 10 -7.61 4.65 -8.98
C SER A 10 -6.81 4.10 -7.79
N LYS A 11 -6.22 2.91 -7.91
CA LYS A 11 -5.36 2.31 -6.86
C LYS A 11 -4.06 3.09 -6.69
N ALA A 12 -3.44 3.54 -7.79
CA ALA A 12 -2.25 4.39 -7.72
C ALA A 12 -2.55 5.75 -7.08
N ALA A 13 -3.70 6.37 -7.39
CA ALA A 13 -4.13 7.62 -6.77
C ALA A 13 -4.41 7.43 -5.27
N ALA A 14 -5.12 6.36 -4.89
CA ALA A 14 -5.36 6.02 -3.49
C ALA A 14 -4.04 5.79 -2.73
N PHE A 15 -3.07 5.11 -3.35
CA PHE A 15 -1.75 4.92 -2.77
C PHE A 15 -0.99 6.26 -2.60
N SER A 16 -1.05 7.15 -3.58
CA SER A 16 -0.49 8.51 -3.45
C SER A 16 -1.13 9.30 -2.31
N LEU A 17 -2.44 9.16 -2.11
CA LEU A 17 -3.15 9.76 -0.98
C LEU A 17 -2.67 9.18 0.35
N THR A 18 -2.50 7.86 0.45
CA THR A 18 -1.97 7.20 1.65
C THR A 18 -0.60 7.76 2.06
N GLN A 19 0.30 7.96 1.10
CA GLN A 19 1.62 8.56 1.35
C GLN A 19 1.49 10.00 1.90
N ALA A 20 0.63 10.82 1.30
CA ALA A 20 0.38 12.17 1.80
C ALA A 20 -0.21 12.17 3.22
N GLN A 21 -1.10 11.22 3.52
CA GLN A 21 -1.69 11.06 4.85
C GLN A 21 -0.65 10.68 5.91
N ARG A 22 0.36 9.86 5.58
CA ARG A 22 1.47 9.55 6.50
C ARG A 22 2.16 10.83 6.98
N MET A 23 2.50 11.73 6.05
CA MET A 23 3.10 13.03 6.38
C MET A 23 2.15 13.90 7.21
N LEU A 24 0.88 14.04 6.81
CA LEU A 24 -0.07 14.95 7.46
C LEU A 24 -0.49 14.52 8.87
N LEU A 25 -0.45 13.22 9.16
CA LEU A 25 -0.93 12.64 10.41
C LEU A 25 0.21 12.24 11.37
N ALA A 26 1.47 12.32 10.94
CA ALA A 26 2.65 11.96 11.74
C ALA A 26 2.69 12.70 13.09
N ASP A 27 2.48 14.03 13.07
CA ASP A 27 2.51 14.87 14.29
C ASP A 27 1.35 14.58 15.26
N GLN A 28 0.34 13.83 14.82
CA GLN A 28 -0.80 13.41 15.64
C GLN A 28 -0.60 12.00 16.23
N GLY A 29 0.54 11.36 15.97
CA GLY A 29 0.83 10.00 16.43
C GLY A 29 -0.06 8.94 15.75
N VAL A 30 -0.61 9.23 14.57
CA VAL A 30 -1.45 8.29 13.82
C VAL A 30 -0.63 7.64 12.71
N THR A 31 -0.52 6.32 12.73
CA THR A 31 0.15 5.55 11.67
C THR A 31 -0.83 5.27 10.52
N VAL A 32 -0.33 5.31 9.29
CA VAL A 32 -1.13 5.06 8.08
C VAL A 32 -0.47 3.95 7.26
N HIS A 33 -1.24 2.90 7.00
CA HIS A 33 -0.77 1.68 6.33
C HIS A 33 -1.41 1.56 4.93
N ALA A 34 -0.62 1.14 3.95
CA ALA A 34 -1.09 0.75 2.63
C ALA A 34 -1.15 -0.77 2.53
N VAL A 35 -2.24 -1.32 2.02
CA VAL A 35 -2.36 -2.76 1.75
C VAL A 35 -2.30 -2.99 0.25
N LEU A 36 -1.24 -3.66 -0.20
CA LEU A 36 -0.91 -3.90 -1.59
C LEU A 36 -1.16 -5.38 -1.93
N ALA A 37 -2.43 -5.79 -1.86
CA ALA A 37 -2.85 -7.13 -2.23
C ALA A 37 -2.87 -7.34 -3.75
N ASP A 38 -2.50 -8.53 -4.19
CA ASP A 38 -2.85 -9.05 -5.51
C ASP A 38 -4.25 -9.70 -5.44
N SER A 39 -4.41 -10.89 -6.02
CA SER A 39 -5.72 -11.52 -6.21
C SER A 39 -6.16 -12.27 -4.95
N THR A 40 -7.38 -11.98 -4.47
CA THR A 40 -7.94 -12.56 -3.23
C THR A 40 -9.24 -13.26 -3.54
N ASP A 41 -9.49 -14.42 -2.91
CA ASP A 41 -10.73 -15.21 -3.08
C ASP A 41 -11.95 -14.47 -2.50
N THR A 42 -12.46 -13.54 -3.30
CA THR A 42 -13.58 -12.64 -3.03
C THR A 42 -14.48 -12.53 -4.25
N ASP A 43 -15.66 -11.96 -4.04
CA ASP A 43 -16.62 -11.71 -5.11
C ASP A 43 -16.08 -10.80 -6.22
N MET A 44 -15.12 -9.90 -5.93
CA MET A 44 -14.49 -9.02 -6.92
C MET A 44 -13.73 -9.81 -7.99
N ASP A 45 -13.09 -10.91 -7.59
CA ASP A 45 -12.22 -11.68 -8.46
C ASP A 45 -12.89 -12.98 -8.97
N ARG A 46 -14.20 -13.16 -8.75
CA ARG A 46 -14.90 -14.43 -9.00
C ARG A 46 -14.74 -14.98 -10.43
N ASP A 47 -14.68 -14.09 -11.42
CA ASP A 47 -14.66 -14.46 -12.84
C ASP A 47 -13.23 -14.64 -13.38
N TYR A 48 -12.20 -14.38 -12.56
CA TYR A 48 -10.80 -14.59 -12.94
C TYR A 48 -10.33 -15.99 -12.53
N ASP A 49 -9.94 -16.80 -13.51
CA ASP A 49 -9.30 -18.11 -13.28
C ASP A 49 -7.78 -17.93 -13.14
N ILE A 50 -7.38 -17.44 -11.96
CA ILE A 50 -5.99 -17.18 -11.57
C ILE A 50 -5.76 -17.68 -10.14
N PRO A 51 -4.51 -17.96 -9.74
CA PRO A 51 -4.20 -18.24 -8.34
C PRO A 51 -4.66 -17.10 -7.43
N LYS A 52 -5.43 -17.41 -6.39
CA LYS A 52 -5.95 -16.45 -5.41
C LYS A 52 -5.51 -16.82 -4.01
N ALA A 53 -5.15 -15.82 -3.21
CA ALA A 53 -4.97 -16.02 -1.77
C ALA A 53 -6.32 -16.18 -1.08
N SER A 54 -6.38 -16.98 0.01
CA SER A 54 -7.60 -17.07 0.80
C SER A 54 -7.85 -15.76 1.56
N ARG A 55 -9.12 -15.38 1.68
CA ARG A 55 -9.54 -14.16 2.41
C ARG A 55 -9.08 -14.17 3.87
N GLU A 56 -9.07 -15.34 4.51
CA GLU A 56 -8.63 -15.50 5.90
C GLU A 56 -7.11 -15.30 6.03
N SER A 57 -6.34 -15.74 5.03
CA SER A 57 -4.89 -15.51 5.00
C SER A 57 -4.56 -14.04 4.82
N VAL A 58 -5.23 -13.38 3.87
CA VAL A 58 -5.04 -11.95 3.60
C VAL A 58 -5.42 -11.11 4.82
N ALA A 59 -6.57 -11.38 5.44
CA ALA A 59 -7.01 -10.66 6.64
C ALA A 59 -6.00 -10.80 7.80
N ARG A 60 -5.47 -12.01 8.02
CA ARG A 60 -4.45 -12.24 9.06
C ARG A 60 -3.17 -11.46 8.76
N ALA A 61 -2.68 -11.53 7.52
CA ALA A 61 -1.47 -10.83 7.11
C ALA A 61 -1.60 -9.31 7.23
N ILE A 62 -2.78 -8.74 6.94
CA ILE A 62 -3.05 -7.31 7.16
C ILE A 62 -2.93 -6.95 8.64
N VAL A 63 -3.59 -7.70 9.52
CA VAL A 63 -3.56 -7.44 10.97
C VAL A 63 -2.13 -7.60 11.52
N ASP A 64 -1.39 -8.60 11.05
CA ASP A 64 -0.01 -8.82 11.46
C ASP A 64 0.91 -7.71 10.97
N GLY A 65 0.76 -7.26 9.72
CA GLY A 65 1.51 -6.11 9.18
C GLY A 65 1.25 -4.82 9.95
N VAL A 66 0.01 -4.55 10.35
CA VAL A 66 -0.32 -3.39 11.21
C VAL A 66 0.37 -3.51 12.57
N LYS A 67 0.35 -4.68 13.21
CA LYS A 67 1.03 -4.91 14.50
C LYS A 67 2.55 -4.76 14.41
N ASN A 68 3.12 -5.11 13.26
CA ASN A 68 4.55 -4.97 12.99
C ASN A 68 4.96 -3.57 12.55
N GLU A 69 4.03 -2.61 12.56
CA GLU A 69 4.25 -1.23 12.11
C GLU A 69 4.72 -1.15 10.65
N GLU A 70 4.34 -2.13 9.81
CA GLU A 70 4.68 -2.14 8.39
C GLU A 70 3.87 -1.07 7.66
N GLU A 71 4.53 -0.03 7.15
CA GLU A 71 3.86 1.01 6.38
C GLU A 71 3.17 0.46 5.12
N ASP A 72 3.87 -0.36 4.34
CA ASP A 72 3.37 -0.98 3.11
C ASP A 72 3.28 -2.50 3.31
N ILE A 73 2.06 -3.01 3.40
CA ILE A 73 1.72 -4.40 3.73
C ILE A 73 1.43 -5.17 2.45
N PHE A 74 2.11 -6.31 2.27
CA PHE A 74 1.96 -7.22 1.12
C PHE A 74 1.35 -8.55 1.63
N PRO A 75 0.02 -8.69 1.61
CA PRO A 75 -0.67 -9.71 2.41
C PRO A 75 -0.77 -11.10 1.76
N ASP A 76 -0.31 -11.25 0.52
CA ASP A 76 -0.38 -12.50 -0.24
C ASP A 76 0.98 -12.89 -0.83
N SER A 77 1.14 -14.16 -1.19
CA SER A 77 2.42 -14.71 -1.63
C SER A 77 2.97 -14.04 -2.89
N MET A 78 2.10 -13.60 -3.82
CA MET A 78 2.55 -12.95 -5.04
C MET A 78 3.05 -11.54 -4.73
N SER A 79 2.26 -10.74 -4.00
CA SER A 79 2.63 -9.38 -3.64
C SER A 79 3.90 -9.34 -2.76
N GLN A 80 4.10 -10.33 -1.90
CA GLN A 80 5.33 -10.46 -1.09
C GLN A 80 6.61 -10.57 -1.93
N THR A 81 6.54 -11.14 -3.14
CA THR A 81 7.71 -11.20 -4.04
C THR A 81 8.17 -9.81 -4.48
N LEU A 82 7.27 -8.82 -4.47
CA LEU A 82 7.54 -7.43 -4.84
C LEU A 82 8.03 -6.60 -3.66
N ALA A 83 7.81 -7.06 -2.42
CA ALA A 83 8.05 -6.26 -1.21
C ALA A 83 9.50 -5.79 -1.07
N ALA A 84 10.47 -6.64 -1.40
CA ALA A 84 11.89 -6.28 -1.32
C ALA A 84 12.24 -5.16 -2.32
N GLY A 85 11.91 -5.35 -3.60
CA GLY A 85 12.17 -4.33 -4.63
C GLY A 85 11.39 -3.02 -4.39
N TRP A 86 10.21 -3.11 -3.78
CA TRP A 86 9.42 -1.94 -3.41
C TRP A 86 10.10 -1.07 -2.35
N ARG A 87 10.59 -1.69 -1.26
CA ARG A 87 11.21 -0.98 -0.12
C ARG A 87 12.46 -0.21 -0.51
N ASP A 88 13.20 -0.71 -1.50
CA ASP A 88 14.42 -0.10 -2.01
C ASP A 88 14.19 0.75 -3.29
N SER A 89 12.92 0.94 -3.68
CA SER A 89 12.60 1.66 -4.91
C SER A 89 12.91 3.17 -4.80
N PRO A 90 13.28 3.83 -5.92
CA PRO A 90 13.42 5.29 -5.95
C PRO A 90 12.17 6.04 -5.52
N ALA A 91 10.98 5.48 -5.78
CA ALA A 91 9.71 6.05 -5.34
C ALA A 91 9.61 6.05 -3.80
N LYS A 92 9.98 4.95 -3.14
CA LYS A 92 9.99 4.87 -1.68
C LYS A 92 11.06 5.77 -1.04
N VAL A 93 12.21 5.92 -1.69
CA VAL A 93 13.23 6.90 -1.28
C VAL A 93 12.66 8.31 -1.32
N LEU A 94 11.98 8.68 -2.41
CA LEU A 94 11.36 9.99 -2.57
C LEU A 94 10.25 10.25 -1.53
N GLU A 95 9.39 9.26 -1.26
CA GLU A 95 8.36 9.34 -0.21
C GLU A 95 8.99 9.70 1.15
N ARG A 96 10.04 8.99 1.56
CA ARG A 96 10.72 9.23 2.85
C ARG A 96 11.30 10.63 2.96
N VAL A 97 11.84 11.17 1.86
CA VAL A 97 12.33 12.55 1.81
C VAL A 97 11.18 13.53 2.09
N PHE A 98 10.02 13.34 1.47
CA PHE A 98 8.86 14.21 1.70
C PHE A 98 8.30 14.11 3.12
N THR A 99 8.26 12.92 3.71
CA THR A 99 7.82 12.74 5.11
C THR A 99 8.78 13.36 6.12
N SER A 100 10.07 13.46 5.80
CA SER A 100 11.09 14.08 6.67
C SER A 100 11.15 15.61 6.58
N ALA A 101 10.50 16.21 5.58
CA ALA A 101 10.45 17.66 5.41
C ALA A 101 9.34 18.26 6.30
N PRO A 102 9.57 19.42 6.95
CA PRO A 102 8.55 20.04 7.77
C PRO A 102 7.31 20.41 6.94
N ALA A 103 6.13 19.89 7.32
CA ALA A 103 4.87 20.03 6.59
C ALA A 103 4.48 21.49 6.26
N VAL A 104 5.00 22.46 7.02
CA VAL A 104 4.78 23.91 6.85
C VAL A 104 5.41 24.48 5.58
N GLU A 105 6.40 23.81 4.99
CA GLU A 105 7.12 24.29 3.81
C GLU A 105 6.47 23.86 2.48
N LEU A 106 5.83 22.69 2.44
CA LEU A 106 5.19 22.14 1.23
C LEU A 106 3.81 22.76 0.92
N ALA A 107 3.11 23.31 1.92
CA ALA A 107 1.80 23.95 1.73
C ALA A 107 1.85 25.39 1.19
N LYS A 108 3.06 25.91 0.93
CA LYS A 108 3.29 27.29 0.44
C LYS A 108 3.63 27.36 -1.06
N SER A 109 3.68 26.23 -1.78
CA SER A 109 3.98 26.16 -3.21
C SER A 109 2.73 25.97 -4.06
#